data_AF-A0A260VAL6-F1
#
_entry.id   AF-A0A260VAL6-F1
#
_cell.length_a   1.000
_cell.length_b   1.000
_cell.length_c   1.000
_cell.angle_alpha   90.00
_cell.angle_beta   90.00
_cell.angle_gamma   90.00
#
_symmetry.space_group_name_H-M   'P 1'
#
loop_
_entity.id
_entity.type
_entity.pdbx_description
1 polymer ?
#
loop_
_entity_poly.entity_id
_entity_poly.type
_entity_poly.pdbx_seq_one_letter_code
_entity_poly.pdbx_strand_id
1 'polypeptide(L)'
;MVGLLELAVIPVDDTDVVDSAYQKLKWAERRADELKSDIESYRALDPIQFRQGPSTKSVFDPSLLVVRFYAAVDPQMPDWWGLALGDVLGSLRAALDHALVGHVRNQVPNLPESKERRLQFPVLTEPELWKGTSKNPGPERSLKGLCSPEMLDAVKNCQPFGFLPDRDPQQHPLSVLNRLVNVDKHREVSVVAYVPHELTFDDSAPTVEIVSYAHGTSDLVDGAHAGTVIVRKPEPSVRWQAVSLKPVPTIGYVETTRIPGIVDEPGIGVGTVLDFLVEGVRTTLDEMAAAGA
;
A
#
# COMPACT_ATOMS: atom_id res chain seq x y z
N MET A 1 -59.31 12.25 -17.01
CA MET A 1 -58.55 11.02 -17.34
C MET A 1 -57.08 11.35 -17.18
N VAL A 2 -56.50 10.99 -16.04
CA VAL A 2 -55.05 11.07 -15.82
C VAL A 2 -54.54 9.65 -16.00
N GLY A 3 -53.78 9.42 -17.06
CA GLY A 3 -53.19 8.12 -17.35
C GLY A 3 -52.09 7.84 -16.34
N LEU A 4 -52.28 6.79 -15.54
CA LEU A 4 -51.24 6.17 -14.73
C LEU A 4 -50.21 5.57 -15.68
N LEU A 5 -49.01 6.15 -15.71
CA LEU A 5 -47.83 5.55 -16.32
C LEU A 5 -47.39 4.39 -15.40
N GLU A 6 -47.67 3.16 -15.81
CA GLU A 6 -47.03 1.96 -15.26
C GLU A 6 -45.53 2.03 -15.57
N LEU A 7 -44.72 2.31 -14.55
CA LEU A 7 -43.28 2.10 -14.58
C LEU A 7 -43.04 0.59 -14.64
N ALA A 8 -42.74 0.09 -15.83
CA ALA A 8 -42.31 -1.29 -16.03
C ALA A 8 -41.00 -1.51 -15.27
N VAL A 9 -41.03 -2.38 -14.26
CA VAL A 9 -39.85 -2.89 -13.57
C VAL A 9 -39.09 -3.76 -14.57
N ILE A 10 -37.96 -3.27 -15.06
CA ILE A 10 -37.06 -4.05 -15.90
C ILE A 10 -36.43 -5.12 -14.99
N PRO A 11 -36.58 -6.42 -15.28
CA PRO A 11 -35.89 -7.45 -14.52
C PRO A 11 -34.37 -7.27 -14.71
N VAL A 12 -33.65 -7.07 -13.62
CA VAL A 12 -32.20 -7.07 -13.60
C VAL A 12 -31.76 -8.53 -13.74
N ASP A 13 -30.94 -8.83 -14.74
CA ASP A 13 -30.42 -10.17 -14.99
C ASP A 13 -29.44 -10.54 -13.86
N ASP A 14 -29.56 -11.74 -13.28
CA ASP A 14 -28.73 -12.19 -12.14
C ASP A 14 -27.22 -12.21 -12.49
N THR A 15 -26.88 -12.22 -13.78
CA THR A 15 -25.49 -12.11 -14.28
C THR A 15 -24.86 -10.73 -14.05
N ASP A 16 -25.66 -9.67 -13.93
CA ASP A 16 -25.21 -8.26 -13.90
C ASP A 16 -24.50 -7.88 -12.58
N VAL A 17 -24.76 -8.67 -11.53
CA VAL A 17 -24.33 -8.40 -10.16
C VAL A 17 -22.91 -8.90 -9.87
N VAL A 18 -22.62 -10.16 -10.20
CA VAL A 18 -21.26 -10.73 -10.19
C VAL A 18 -20.37 -9.91 -11.13
N ASP A 19 -20.92 -9.58 -12.30
CA ASP A 19 -20.25 -8.72 -13.25
C ASP A 19 -19.91 -7.36 -12.65
N SER A 20 -20.77 -6.75 -11.83
CA SER A 20 -20.49 -5.47 -11.17
C SER A 20 -19.29 -5.54 -10.20
N ALA A 21 -19.18 -6.60 -9.40
CA ALA A 21 -18.04 -6.77 -8.49
C ALA A 21 -16.71 -6.95 -9.26
N TYR A 22 -16.70 -7.82 -10.27
CA TYR A 22 -15.52 -8.02 -11.11
C TYR A 22 -15.19 -6.82 -12.00
N GLN A 23 -16.17 -6.02 -12.43
CA GLN A 23 -15.93 -4.75 -13.13
C GLN A 23 -15.17 -3.77 -12.24
N LYS A 24 -15.50 -3.70 -10.95
CA LYS A 24 -14.76 -2.86 -9.98
C LYS A 24 -13.36 -3.38 -9.71
N LEU A 25 -13.18 -4.70 -9.62
CA LEU A 25 -11.85 -5.31 -9.55
C LEU A 25 -11.02 -4.94 -10.80
N LYS A 26 -11.57 -5.16 -12.01
CA LYS A 26 -10.89 -4.80 -13.27
C LYS A 26 -10.54 -3.31 -13.35
N TRP A 27 -11.41 -2.44 -12.85
CA TRP A 27 -11.10 -1.02 -12.74
C TRP A 27 -9.93 -0.75 -11.80
N ALA A 28 -9.94 -1.37 -10.61
CA ALA A 28 -8.83 -1.27 -9.66
C ALA A 28 -7.50 -1.76 -10.25
N GLU A 29 -7.52 -2.89 -10.98
CA GLU A 29 -6.34 -3.43 -11.67
C GLU A 29 -5.78 -2.48 -12.70
N ARG A 30 -6.65 -1.95 -13.57
CA ARG A 30 -6.25 -0.97 -14.57
C ARG A 30 -5.61 0.26 -13.92
N ARG A 31 -6.21 0.79 -12.86
CA ARG A 31 -5.68 1.97 -12.14
C ARG A 31 -4.37 1.66 -11.42
N ALA A 32 -4.21 0.43 -10.92
CA ALA A 32 -2.96 -0.02 -10.33
C ALA A 32 -1.85 -0.12 -11.37
N ASP A 33 -2.14 -0.65 -12.56
CA ASP A 33 -1.18 -0.76 -13.67
C ASP A 33 -0.80 0.61 -14.23
N GLU A 34 -1.76 1.52 -14.37
CA GLU A 34 -1.49 2.93 -14.74
C GLU A 34 -0.54 3.58 -13.72
N LEU A 35 -0.82 3.48 -12.41
CA LEU A 35 0.05 4.03 -11.36
C LEU A 35 1.44 3.38 -11.36
N LYS A 36 1.53 2.05 -11.52
CA LYS A 36 2.82 1.33 -11.63
C LYS A 36 3.64 1.84 -12.82
N SER A 37 3.01 2.01 -13.98
CA SER A 37 3.66 2.52 -15.19
C SER A 37 4.15 3.96 -15.03
N ASP A 38 3.38 4.80 -14.34
CA ASP A 38 3.77 6.18 -14.06
C ASP A 38 4.94 6.25 -13.07
N ILE A 39 4.98 5.38 -12.06
CA ILE A 39 6.12 5.23 -11.13
C ILE A 39 7.38 4.81 -11.91
N GLU A 40 7.28 3.80 -12.78
CA GLU A 40 8.40 3.36 -13.61
C GLU A 40 8.90 4.47 -14.55
N SER A 41 7.99 5.22 -15.15
CA SER A 41 8.32 6.34 -16.02
C SER A 41 9.05 7.45 -15.25
N TYR A 42 8.61 7.73 -14.02
CA TYR A 42 9.28 8.69 -13.14
C TYR A 42 10.67 8.20 -12.70
N ARG A 43 10.82 6.92 -12.32
CA ARG A 43 12.14 6.32 -12.01
C ARG A 43 13.12 6.44 -13.17
N ALA A 44 12.64 6.28 -14.41
CA ALA A 44 13.48 6.38 -15.61
C ALA A 44 14.05 7.80 -15.83
N LEU A 45 13.52 8.82 -15.14
CA LEU A 45 14.07 10.19 -15.18
C LEU A 45 15.30 10.36 -14.28
N ASP A 46 15.64 9.36 -13.46
CA ASP A 46 16.64 9.45 -12.39
C ASP A 46 16.46 10.71 -11.50
N PRO A 47 15.27 10.87 -10.89
CA PRO A 47 14.83 12.13 -10.29
C PRO A 47 15.55 12.47 -8.98
N ILE A 48 16.29 11.52 -8.40
CA ILE A 48 16.98 11.70 -7.13
C ILE A 48 18.47 11.67 -7.37
N GLN A 49 19.08 12.83 -7.25
CA GLN A 49 20.52 12.99 -7.26
C GLN A 49 21.01 13.17 -5.82
N PHE A 50 22.22 12.71 -5.52
CA PHE A 50 22.80 12.88 -4.19
C PHE A 50 23.94 13.90 -4.22
N ARG A 51 23.81 14.94 -3.40
CA ARG A 51 24.81 15.99 -3.25
C ARG A 51 25.60 15.79 -1.97
N GLN A 52 26.91 15.85 -2.07
CA GLN A 52 27.78 15.87 -0.91
C GLN A 52 27.65 17.23 -0.19
N GLY A 53 27.32 17.22 1.10
CA GLY A 53 27.37 18.40 1.94
C GLY A 53 28.78 18.68 2.49
N PRO A 54 28.93 19.75 3.30
CA PRO A 54 30.22 20.09 3.89
C PRO A 54 30.76 18.97 4.78
N SER A 55 32.00 18.55 4.56
CA SER A 55 32.67 17.58 5.41
C SER A 55 33.06 18.20 6.75
N THR A 56 32.75 17.53 7.86
CA THR A 56 33.10 17.97 9.22
C THR A 56 34.12 17.03 9.85
N LYS A 57 35.00 17.54 10.71
CA LYS A 57 35.89 16.66 11.51
C LYS A 57 35.04 15.88 12.53
N SER A 58 35.37 14.62 12.77
CA SER A 58 34.79 13.91 13.90
C SER A 58 35.24 14.57 15.21
N VAL A 59 34.29 14.70 16.15
CA VAL A 59 34.54 15.25 17.49
C VAL A 59 35.34 14.28 18.35
N PHE A 60 35.19 12.97 18.10
CA PHE A 60 35.80 11.90 18.89
C PHE A 60 37.18 11.49 18.36
N ASP A 61 37.40 11.57 17.05
CA ASP A 61 38.67 11.21 16.42
C ASP A 61 39.05 12.23 15.34
N PRO A 62 40.04 13.11 15.60
CA PRO A 62 40.49 14.11 14.65
C PRO A 62 41.06 13.54 13.35
N SER A 63 41.40 12.25 13.30
CA SER A 63 41.85 11.56 12.08
C SER A 63 40.68 11.22 11.14
N LEU A 64 39.43 11.37 11.58
CA LEU A 64 38.24 11.05 10.80
C LEU A 64 37.54 12.30 10.23
N LEU A 65 36.94 12.12 9.06
CA LEU A 65 36.02 13.05 8.42
C LEU A 65 34.62 12.43 8.36
N VAL A 66 33.62 13.23 8.68
CA VAL A 66 32.20 12.89 8.53
C VAL A 66 31.69 13.58 7.28
N VAL A 67 31.31 12.79 6.30
CA VAL A 67 30.77 13.21 5.01
C VAL A 67 29.28 12.90 5.00
N ARG A 68 28.46 13.89 4.65
CA ARG A 68 27.00 13.74 4.60
C ARG A 68 26.51 13.91 3.19
N PHE A 69 25.55 13.08 2.79
CA PHE A 69 24.90 13.13 1.50
C PHE A 69 23.46 13.59 1.69
N TYR A 70 23.02 14.46 0.78
CA TYR A 70 21.69 15.05 0.79
C TYR A 70 21.02 14.78 -0.55
N ALA A 71 19.73 14.46 -0.52
CA ALA A 71 18.93 14.28 -1.73
C ALA A 71 18.73 15.63 -2.43
N ALA A 72 18.77 15.62 -3.75
CA ALA A 72 18.29 16.67 -4.61
C ALA A 72 17.25 16.02 -5.53
N VAL A 73 15.99 16.43 -5.37
CA VAL A 73 14.86 15.77 -6.05
C VAL A 73 14.33 16.68 -7.15
N ASP A 74 14.50 16.28 -8.41
CA ASP A 74 14.03 17.02 -9.57
C ASP A 74 13.83 16.06 -10.78
N PRO A 75 12.62 15.93 -11.36
CA PRO A 75 11.38 16.60 -10.94
C PRO A 75 10.85 16.10 -9.59
N GLN A 76 9.97 16.88 -8.96
CA GLN A 76 9.24 16.45 -7.77
C GLN A 76 8.24 15.34 -8.13
N MET A 77 7.97 14.47 -7.15
CA MET A 77 6.98 13.42 -7.29
C MET A 77 5.60 14.01 -7.59
N PRO A 78 4.84 13.44 -8.54
CA PRO A 78 3.51 13.93 -8.84
C PRO A 78 2.55 13.80 -7.64
N ASP A 79 1.86 14.88 -7.32
CA ASP A 79 0.89 14.97 -6.22
C ASP A 79 -0.32 14.04 -6.39
N TRP A 80 -0.74 13.79 -7.63
CA TRP A 80 -1.89 12.96 -7.95
C TRP A 80 -1.68 11.46 -7.70
N TRP A 81 -0.45 10.98 -7.42
CA TRP A 81 -0.20 9.57 -7.11
C TRP A 81 -0.96 9.07 -5.88
N GLY A 82 -1.10 9.91 -4.85
CA GLY A 82 -1.94 9.59 -3.68
C GLY A 82 -3.41 9.38 -4.06
N LEU A 83 -3.94 10.24 -4.94
CA LEU A 83 -5.31 10.12 -5.45
C LEU A 83 -5.51 8.86 -6.29
N ALA A 84 -4.53 8.50 -7.12
CA ALA A 84 -4.56 7.27 -7.90
C ALA A 84 -4.56 6.03 -7.00
N LEU A 85 -3.74 6.02 -5.94
CA LEU A 85 -3.75 4.94 -4.95
C LEU A 85 -5.10 4.86 -4.21
N GLY A 86 -5.67 5.99 -3.78
CA GLY A 86 -6.99 6.04 -3.16
C GLY A 86 -8.10 5.46 -4.07
N ASP A 87 -8.07 5.76 -5.37
CA ASP A 87 -9.01 5.21 -6.36
C ASP A 87 -8.90 3.68 -6.49
N VAL A 88 -7.68 3.13 -6.49
CA VAL A 88 -7.47 1.68 -6.47
C VAL A 88 -8.04 1.06 -5.19
N LEU A 89 -7.68 1.60 -4.02
CA LEU A 89 -8.11 1.09 -2.72
C LEU A 89 -9.64 1.13 -2.55
N GLY A 90 -10.25 2.26 -2.93
CA GLY A 90 -11.70 2.43 -2.91
C GLY A 90 -12.40 1.45 -3.84
N SER A 91 -11.85 1.21 -5.02
CA SER A 91 -12.42 0.28 -6.01
C SER A 91 -12.32 -1.18 -5.58
N LEU A 92 -11.18 -1.59 -5.00
CA LEU A 92 -11.01 -2.91 -4.38
C LEU A 92 -12.02 -3.14 -3.25
N ARG A 93 -12.20 -2.14 -2.37
CA ARG A 93 -13.18 -2.21 -1.29
C ARG A 93 -14.61 -2.35 -1.82
N ALA A 94 -14.94 -1.52 -2.82
CA ALA A 94 -16.26 -1.52 -3.43
C ALA A 94 -16.55 -2.82 -4.18
N ALA A 95 -15.55 -3.51 -4.73
CA ALA A 95 -15.71 -4.83 -5.34
C ALA A 95 -16.22 -5.86 -4.31
N LEU A 96 -15.61 -5.93 -3.13
CA LEU A 96 -16.04 -6.81 -2.03
C LEU A 96 -17.46 -6.48 -1.56
N ASP A 97 -17.76 -5.20 -1.39
CA ASP A 97 -19.09 -4.75 -0.95
C ASP A 97 -20.16 -5.09 -2.00
N HIS A 98 -19.87 -4.92 -3.29
CA HIS A 98 -20.79 -5.24 -4.37
C HIS A 98 -21.06 -6.75 -4.48
N ALA A 99 -20.05 -7.59 -4.30
CA ALA A 99 -20.26 -9.04 -4.31
C ALA A 99 -21.19 -9.49 -3.18
N LEU A 100 -21.01 -8.94 -1.96
CA LEU A 100 -21.91 -9.26 -0.84
C LEU A 100 -23.32 -8.71 -1.05
N VAL A 101 -23.45 -7.41 -1.38
CA VAL A 101 -24.76 -6.78 -1.61
C VAL A 101 -25.50 -7.49 -2.73
N GLY A 102 -24.76 -7.88 -3.76
CA GLY A 102 -25.25 -8.63 -4.89
C GLY A 102 -25.92 -9.94 -4.52
N HIS A 103 -25.18 -10.81 -3.86
CA HIS A 103 -25.72 -12.06 -3.33
C HIS A 103 -26.97 -11.82 -2.45
N VAL A 104 -26.91 -10.83 -1.55
CA VAL A 104 -28.03 -10.53 -0.64
C VAL A 104 -29.27 -10.06 -1.41
N ARG A 105 -29.13 -9.27 -2.48
CA ARG A 105 -30.26 -8.85 -3.32
C ARG A 105 -30.93 -10.04 -4.00
N ASN A 106 -30.14 -10.99 -4.50
CA ASN A 106 -30.68 -12.20 -5.16
C ASN A 106 -31.39 -13.10 -4.14
N GLN A 107 -30.83 -13.24 -2.94
CA GLN A 107 -31.41 -14.05 -1.87
C GLN A 107 -32.64 -13.40 -1.21
N VAL A 108 -32.67 -12.06 -1.12
CA VAL A 108 -33.74 -11.29 -0.49
C VAL A 108 -34.14 -10.10 -1.39
N PRO A 109 -34.91 -10.34 -2.48
CA PRO A 109 -35.21 -9.32 -3.50
C PRO A 109 -35.95 -8.08 -2.98
N ASN A 110 -36.67 -8.21 -1.86
CA ASN A 110 -37.44 -7.12 -1.24
C ASN A 110 -36.75 -6.57 0.02
N LEU A 111 -35.42 -6.62 0.09
CA LEU A 111 -34.68 -6.03 1.20
C LEU A 111 -34.92 -4.51 1.23
N PRO A 112 -35.30 -3.92 2.39
CA PRO A 112 -35.44 -2.47 2.49
C PRO A 112 -34.12 -1.77 2.15
N GLU A 113 -34.19 -0.73 1.32
CA GLU A 113 -33.02 0.06 0.88
C GLU A 113 -32.18 0.56 2.07
N SER A 114 -32.82 0.91 3.19
CA SER A 114 -32.14 1.35 4.41
C SER A 114 -31.28 0.25 5.07
N LYS A 115 -31.64 -1.02 4.91
CA LYS A 115 -30.81 -2.16 5.33
C LYS A 115 -29.73 -2.46 4.32
N GLU A 116 -30.07 -2.42 3.04
CA GLU A 116 -29.12 -2.68 1.95
C GLU A 116 -27.93 -1.70 1.97
N ARG A 117 -28.19 -0.40 2.14
CA ARG A 117 -27.16 0.65 2.25
C ARG A 117 -26.21 0.47 3.43
N ARG A 118 -26.55 -0.36 4.41
CA ARG A 118 -25.72 -0.68 5.58
C ARG A 118 -24.92 -1.97 5.40
N LEU A 119 -25.18 -2.73 4.35
CA LEU A 119 -24.40 -3.92 4.02
C LEU A 119 -23.02 -3.48 3.55
N GLN A 120 -22.02 -4.08 4.17
CA GLN A 120 -20.62 -3.93 3.83
C GLN A 120 -19.95 -5.26 4.10
N PHE A 121 -19.04 -5.67 3.23
CA PHE A 121 -18.26 -6.88 3.42
C PHE A 121 -17.42 -6.74 4.70
N PRO A 122 -17.55 -7.65 5.68
CA PRO A 122 -16.82 -7.55 6.94
C PRO A 122 -15.34 -7.86 6.72
N VAL A 123 -14.46 -7.14 7.41
CA VAL A 123 -13.03 -7.46 7.50
C VAL A 123 -12.63 -7.48 8.97
N LEU A 124 -12.41 -8.67 9.52
CA LEU A 124 -12.18 -8.89 10.94
C LEU A 124 -10.87 -9.63 11.19
N THR A 125 -10.07 -9.11 12.13
CA THR A 125 -8.82 -9.74 12.60
C THR A 125 -8.99 -10.58 13.85
N GLU A 126 -10.16 -10.52 14.49
CA GLU A 126 -10.49 -11.25 15.71
C GLU A 126 -11.71 -12.16 15.49
N PRO A 127 -11.64 -13.47 15.80
CA PRO A 127 -12.73 -14.40 15.55
C PRO A 127 -13.95 -14.15 16.47
N GLU A 128 -13.77 -13.54 17.64
CA GLU A 128 -14.84 -13.20 18.57
C GLU A 128 -15.80 -12.16 17.98
N LEU A 129 -15.28 -11.23 17.17
CA LEU A 129 -16.06 -10.19 16.50
C LEU A 129 -16.99 -10.76 15.42
N TRP A 130 -16.65 -11.93 14.85
CA TRP A 130 -17.51 -12.62 13.87
C TRP A 130 -18.89 -12.97 14.46
N LYS A 131 -18.89 -13.53 15.67
CA LYS A 131 -20.13 -13.84 16.42
C LYS A 131 -20.72 -12.58 17.05
N GLY A 132 -19.85 -11.72 17.56
CA GLY A 132 -20.19 -10.52 18.31
C GLY A 132 -20.88 -10.83 19.64
N THR A 133 -21.54 -9.82 20.21
CA THR A 133 -22.24 -9.91 21.49
C THR A 133 -23.75 -9.80 21.30
N SER A 134 -24.53 -9.89 22.39
CA SER A 134 -25.97 -9.60 22.34
C SER A 134 -26.28 -8.13 22.02
N LYS A 135 -25.42 -7.20 22.44
CA LYS A 135 -25.58 -5.76 22.21
C LYS A 135 -25.08 -5.32 20.84
N ASN A 136 -23.99 -5.93 20.38
CA ASN A 136 -23.39 -5.68 19.08
C ASN A 136 -23.28 -7.02 18.33
N PRO A 137 -24.35 -7.45 17.63
CA PRO A 137 -24.33 -8.71 16.88
C PRO A 137 -23.27 -8.63 15.77
N GLY A 138 -22.45 -9.68 15.65
CA GLY A 138 -21.43 -9.76 14.62
C GLY A 138 -21.99 -10.09 13.23
N PRO A 139 -21.12 -10.15 12.21
CA PRO A 139 -21.49 -10.56 10.85
C PRO A 139 -22.27 -11.87 10.79
N GLU A 140 -21.90 -12.87 11.61
CA GLU A 140 -22.58 -14.17 11.64
C GLU A 140 -24.09 -14.03 11.87
N ARG A 141 -24.51 -13.14 12.77
CA ARG A 141 -25.92 -12.93 13.10
C ARG A 141 -26.60 -11.95 12.17
N SER A 142 -25.88 -10.91 11.74
CA SER A 142 -26.45 -9.84 10.91
C SER A 142 -26.64 -10.27 9.45
N LEU A 143 -25.79 -11.17 8.94
CA LEU A 143 -25.91 -11.75 7.61
C LEU A 143 -26.76 -13.04 7.60
N LYS A 144 -27.05 -13.62 8.77
CA LYS A 144 -27.89 -14.83 8.86
C LYS A 144 -29.30 -14.54 8.33
N GLY A 145 -29.71 -15.32 7.33
CA GLY A 145 -30.99 -15.15 6.65
C GLY A 145 -30.97 -14.07 5.56
N LEU A 146 -29.84 -13.37 5.37
CA LEU A 146 -29.58 -12.52 4.21
C LEU A 146 -28.68 -13.24 3.19
N CYS A 147 -27.77 -14.10 3.65
CA CYS A 147 -26.93 -14.93 2.80
C CYS A 147 -27.30 -16.41 2.92
N SER A 148 -26.96 -17.20 1.89
CA SER A 148 -26.93 -18.66 1.99
C SER A 148 -25.88 -19.13 3.02
N PRO A 149 -26.03 -20.33 3.60
CA PRO A 149 -25.00 -20.90 4.48
C PRO A 149 -23.62 -20.97 3.82
N GLU A 150 -23.57 -21.37 2.55
CA GLU A 150 -22.35 -21.52 1.77
C GLU A 150 -21.63 -20.18 1.60
N MET A 151 -22.38 -19.12 1.28
CA MET A 151 -21.83 -17.77 1.15
C MET A 151 -21.36 -17.22 2.49
N LEU A 152 -22.10 -17.47 3.58
CA LEU A 152 -21.68 -17.04 4.91
C LEU A 152 -20.37 -17.73 5.34
N ASP A 153 -20.21 -19.01 5.02
CA ASP A 153 -18.98 -19.76 5.26
C ASP A 153 -17.83 -19.25 4.38
N ALA A 154 -18.07 -18.94 3.10
CA ALA A 154 -17.06 -18.33 2.22
C ALA A 154 -16.58 -16.97 2.77
N VAL A 155 -17.50 -16.06 3.11
CA VAL A 155 -17.16 -14.76 3.72
C VAL A 155 -16.34 -14.94 4.99
N LYS A 156 -16.67 -15.94 5.82
CA LYS A 156 -15.94 -16.26 7.06
C LYS A 156 -14.54 -16.80 6.79
N ASN A 157 -14.38 -17.70 5.81
CA ASN A 157 -13.11 -18.34 5.47
C ASN A 157 -12.12 -17.32 4.88
N CYS A 158 -12.61 -16.31 4.18
CA CYS A 158 -11.80 -15.19 3.69
C CYS A 158 -11.32 -14.22 4.79
N GLN A 159 -11.83 -14.32 6.04
CA GLN A 159 -11.53 -13.33 7.06
C GLN A 159 -10.06 -13.43 7.54
N PRO A 160 -9.40 -12.29 7.83
CA PRO A 160 -8.04 -12.28 8.38
C PRO A 160 -7.82 -13.16 9.62
N PHE A 161 -8.80 -13.31 10.51
CA PHE A 161 -8.67 -14.19 11.68
C PHE A 161 -8.58 -15.69 11.34
N GLY A 162 -8.99 -16.09 10.13
CA GLY A 162 -8.88 -17.46 9.63
C GLY A 162 -7.54 -17.74 8.93
N PHE A 163 -6.68 -16.72 8.82
CA PHE A 163 -5.35 -16.84 8.22
C PHE A 163 -4.50 -17.84 9.01
N LEU A 164 -3.58 -18.53 8.31
CA LEU A 164 -2.77 -19.63 8.83
C LEU A 164 -2.28 -19.38 10.28
N PRO A 165 -2.28 -20.39 11.17
CA PRO A 165 -2.02 -20.21 12.61
C PRO A 165 -0.73 -19.46 12.96
N ASP A 166 0.29 -19.54 12.09
CA ASP A 166 1.61 -18.95 12.30
C ASP A 166 1.79 -17.57 11.65
N ARG A 167 0.73 -16.99 11.07
CA ARG A 167 0.79 -15.68 10.41
C ARG A 167 -0.03 -14.64 11.17
N ASP A 168 0.49 -13.43 11.23
CA ASP A 168 -0.20 -12.29 11.83
C ASP A 168 -1.44 -11.91 10.98
N PRO A 169 -2.66 -11.93 11.52
CA PRO A 169 -3.88 -11.45 10.83
C PRO A 169 -3.76 -10.00 10.32
N GLN A 170 -2.90 -9.19 10.93
CA GLN A 170 -2.61 -7.84 10.46
C GLN A 170 -1.88 -7.83 9.11
N GLN A 171 -1.20 -8.91 8.72
CA GLN A 171 -0.52 -9.01 7.44
C GLN A 171 -1.43 -9.58 6.34
N HIS A 172 -2.69 -9.93 6.63
CA HIS A 172 -3.64 -10.41 5.62
C HIS A 172 -4.00 -9.31 4.59
N PRO A 173 -4.15 -9.62 3.28
CA PRO A 173 -4.50 -8.63 2.26
C PRO A 173 -5.71 -7.77 2.61
N LEU A 174 -6.79 -8.40 3.07
CA LEU A 174 -8.01 -7.66 3.45
C LEU A 174 -7.79 -6.73 4.66
N SER A 175 -6.95 -7.13 5.61
CA SER A 175 -6.63 -6.30 6.78
C SER A 175 -5.80 -5.08 6.38
N VAL A 176 -4.80 -5.29 5.51
CA VAL A 176 -4.00 -4.21 4.91
C VAL A 176 -4.91 -3.26 4.11
N LEU A 177 -5.77 -3.79 3.22
CA LEU A 177 -6.74 -3.00 2.46
C LEU A 177 -7.64 -2.17 3.37
N ASN A 178 -8.26 -2.79 4.37
CA ASN A 178 -9.20 -2.09 5.27
C ASN A 178 -8.52 -0.95 6.04
N ARG A 179 -7.29 -1.15 6.51
CA ARG A 179 -6.52 -0.07 7.15
C ARG A 179 -6.19 1.05 6.16
N LEU A 180 -5.69 0.72 4.97
CA LEU A 180 -5.35 1.70 3.95
C LEU A 180 -6.56 2.54 3.52
N VAL A 181 -7.70 1.90 3.27
CA VAL A 181 -8.96 2.59 2.95
C VAL A 181 -9.41 3.50 4.10
N ASN A 182 -9.25 3.07 5.35
CA ASN A 182 -9.60 3.92 6.51
C ASN A 182 -8.64 5.09 6.68
N VAL A 183 -7.34 4.90 6.39
CA VAL A 183 -6.36 5.99 6.35
C VAL A 183 -6.78 6.99 5.28
N ASP A 184 -7.05 6.54 4.04
CA ASP A 184 -7.46 7.38 2.90
C ASP A 184 -8.72 8.22 3.18
N LYS A 185 -9.71 7.64 3.85
CA LYS A 185 -10.95 8.35 4.22
C LYS A 185 -10.73 9.49 5.22
N HIS A 186 -9.70 9.39 6.06
CA HIS A 186 -9.49 10.30 7.18
C HIS A 186 -8.26 11.19 7.02
N ARG A 187 -7.35 10.81 6.12
CA ARG A 187 -6.06 11.43 5.86
C ARG A 187 -5.71 11.20 4.39
N GLU A 188 -4.92 12.09 3.83
CA GLU A 188 -4.36 11.85 2.50
C GLU A 188 -3.45 10.62 2.57
N VAL A 189 -3.80 9.54 1.85
CA VAL A 189 -2.83 8.47 1.56
C VAL A 189 -1.83 9.06 0.60
N SER A 190 -0.74 9.56 1.15
CA SER A 190 0.38 9.99 0.34
C SER A 190 1.13 8.71 -0.10
N VAL A 191 1.44 8.61 -1.39
CA VAL A 191 2.57 7.77 -1.83
C VAL A 191 3.79 8.53 -1.34
N VAL A 192 4.31 8.20 -0.15
CA VAL A 192 4.98 9.24 0.66
C VAL A 192 6.44 9.44 0.30
N ALA A 193 7.19 8.39 0.01
CA ALA A 193 8.62 8.55 0.20
C ALA A 193 9.47 7.53 -0.53
N TYR A 194 10.50 8.08 -1.16
CA TYR A 194 11.75 7.39 -1.37
C TYR A 194 12.46 7.27 -0.04
N VAL A 195 12.74 6.05 0.42
CA VAL A 195 13.56 5.83 1.62
C VAL A 195 14.93 5.31 1.15
N PRO A 196 16.05 5.81 1.71
CA PRO A 196 17.35 5.21 1.46
C PRO A 196 17.32 3.74 1.90
N HIS A 197 17.48 2.82 0.95
CA HIS A 197 17.41 1.39 1.21
C HIS A 197 18.80 0.75 1.20
N GLU A 198 19.75 1.32 0.45
CA GLU A 198 21.09 0.77 0.35
C GLU A 198 22.13 1.88 0.11
N LEU A 199 23.32 1.71 0.67
CA LEU A 199 24.48 2.54 0.39
C LEU A 199 25.63 1.62 -0.03
N THR A 200 26.04 1.70 -1.29
CA THR A 200 27.11 0.86 -1.85
C THR A 200 28.30 1.70 -2.29
N PHE A 201 29.47 1.07 -2.34
CA PHE A 201 30.74 1.68 -2.66
C PHE A 201 31.50 0.79 -3.66
N ASP A 202 32.08 1.40 -4.70
CA ASP A 202 33.02 0.72 -5.58
C ASP A 202 34.45 0.77 -5.00
N ASP A 203 34.81 -0.26 -4.25
CA ASP A 203 36.11 -0.34 -3.57
C ASP A 203 37.27 -0.79 -4.50
N SER A 204 37.09 -0.76 -5.82
CA SER A 204 38.14 -1.17 -6.77
C SER A 204 39.38 -0.26 -6.79
N ALA A 205 39.24 1.02 -6.37
CA ALA A 205 40.34 1.98 -6.30
C ALA A 205 40.09 3.07 -5.22
N PRO A 206 40.15 2.73 -3.92
CA PRO A 206 39.82 3.66 -2.85
C PRO A 206 40.87 4.75 -2.73
N THR A 207 40.41 6.00 -2.71
CA THR A 207 41.25 7.18 -2.44
C THR A 207 41.32 7.51 -0.94
N VAL A 208 40.38 6.95 -0.16
CA VAL A 208 40.29 7.07 1.29
C VAL A 208 39.83 5.75 1.90
N GLU A 209 40.18 5.51 3.15
CA GLU A 209 39.65 4.39 3.93
C GLU A 209 38.25 4.75 4.45
N ILE A 210 37.24 3.98 4.07
CA ILE A 210 35.89 4.06 4.65
C ILE A 210 35.91 3.30 5.97
N VAL A 211 35.63 4.01 7.07
CA VAL A 211 35.62 3.44 8.43
C VAL A 211 34.24 2.92 8.79
N SER A 212 33.20 3.67 8.43
CA SER A 212 31.80 3.25 8.63
C SER A 212 30.85 4.09 7.79
N TYR A 213 29.62 3.64 7.69
CA TYR A 213 28.56 4.38 7.04
C TYR A 213 27.20 4.05 7.64
N ALA A 214 26.23 4.91 7.40
CA ALA A 214 24.83 4.73 7.76
C ALA A 214 23.94 5.41 6.73
N HIS A 215 22.83 4.77 6.36
CA HIS A 215 21.81 5.38 5.51
C HIS A 215 20.90 6.30 6.34
N GLY A 216 20.29 7.28 5.68
CA GLY A 216 19.22 8.07 6.28
C GLY A 216 17.97 7.21 6.53
N THR A 217 17.13 7.64 7.48
CA THR A 217 15.86 6.98 7.81
C THR A 217 14.64 7.83 7.46
N SER A 218 14.86 9.04 6.97
CA SER A 218 13.81 9.97 6.59
C SER A 218 13.47 9.87 5.11
N ASP A 219 12.26 10.32 4.78
CA ASP A 219 11.79 10.49 3.41
C ASP A 219 12.79 11.36 2.61
N LEU A 220 13.17 10.88 1.41
CA LEU A 220 14.03 11.61 0.48
C LEU A 220 13.21 12.67 -0.25
N VAL A 221 12.96 13.77 0.45
CA VAL A 221 12.53 15.05 -0.14
C VAL A 221 13.76 15.89 -0.50
N ASP A 222 13.57 16.98 -1.26
CA ASP A 222 14.70 17.87 -1.60
C ASP A 222 15.41 18.39 -0.34
N GLY A 223 16.73 18.22 -0.31
CA GLY A 223 17.58 18.55 0.84
C GLY A 223 17.57 17.54 2.00
N ALA A 224 16.83 16.44 1.90
CA ALA A 224 16.80 15.42 2.96
C ALA A 224 18.15 14.73 3.15
N HIS A 225 18.47 14.35 4.38
CA HIS A 225 19.70 13.60 4.68
C HIS A 225 19.57 12.15 4.21
N ALA A 226 20.38 11.78 3.22
CA ALA A 226 20.32 10.47 2.58
C ALA A 226 21.29 9.46 3.18
N GLY A 227 22.42 9.92 3.75
CA GLY A 227 23.40 9.04 4.35
C GLY A 227 24.63 9.75 4.89
N THR A 228 25.31 9.08 5.80
CA THR A 228 26.58 9.51 6.39
C THR A 228 27.66 8.49 6.11
N VAL A 229 28.83 8.97 5.72
CA VAL A 229 30.04 8.16 5.51
C VAL A 229 31.15 8.74 6.37
N ILE A 230 31.79 7.89 7.15
CA ILE A 230 32.95 8.23 7.97
C ILE A 230 34.18 7.68 7.28
N VAL A 231 35.12 8.58 6.96
CA VAL A 231 36.36 8.22 6.27
C VAL A 231 37.58 8.64 7.09
N ARG A 232 38.67 7.89 6.97
CA ARG A 232 39.96 8.29 7.53
C ARG A 232 40.61 9.33 6.64
N LYS A 233 41.20 10.36 7.25
CA LYS A 233 42.00 11.35 6.54
C LYS A 233 43.22 10.68 5.91
N PRO A 234 43.53 10.98 4.64
CA PRO A 234 44.79 10.57 4.05
C PRO A 234 45.97 11.23 4.77
N GLU A 235 47.13 10.57 4.78
CA GLU A 235 48.32 11.07 5.47
C GLU A 235 48.79 12.44 4.93
N PRO A 236 49.39 13.32 5.76
CA PRO A 236 49.76 14.68 5.40
C PRO A 236 50.79 14.81 4.26
N SER A 237 51.41 13.71 3.83
CA SER A 237 52.43 13.68 2.77
C SER A 237 51.85 13.93 1.37
N VAL A 238 50.52 13.81 1.21
CA VAL A 238 49.81 14.15 -0.04
C VAL A 238 49.51 15.65 -0.02
N ARG A 239 50.10 16.42 -0.94
CA ARG A 239 49.77 17.85 -1.15
C ARG A 239 48.25 18.01 -1.17
N TRP A 240 47.73 18.99 -0.42
CA TRP A 240 46.31 19.36 -0.30
C TRP A 240 45.66 19.74 -1.64
N GLN A 241 45.56 18.79 -2.57
CA GLN A 241 44.60 18.84 -3.64
C GLN A 241 43.29 18.30 -3.08
N ALA A 242 42.17 18.89 -3.48
CA ALA A 242 40.85 18.37 -3.14
C ALA A 242 40.79 16.90 -3.56
N VAL A 243 40.84 15.99 -2.57
CA VAL A 243 40.71 14.56 -2.82
C VAL A 243 39.23 14.32 -3.06
N SER A 244 38.87 14.06 -4.32
CA SER A 244 37.54 13.55 -4.63
C SER A 244 37.38 12.23 -3.92
N LEU A 245 36.31 12.07 -3.14
CA LEU A 245 35.94 10.77 -2.60
C LEU A 245 35.70 9.81 -3.78
N LYS A 246 36.61 8.85 -3.92
CA LYS A 246 36.42 7.66 -4.72
C LYS A 246 36.50 6.45 -3.79
N PRO A 247 35.49 5.58 -3.78
CA PRO A 247 34.25 5.65 -4.59
C PRO A 247 33.27 6.75 -4.21
N VAL A 248 32.50 7.21 -5.22
CA VAL A 248 31.27 7.97 -4.98
C VAL A 248 30.23 6.94 -4.51
N PRO A 249 29.59 7.12 -3.35
CA PRO A 249 28.57 6.19 -2.92
C PRO A 249 27.39 6.17 -3.89
N THR A 250 26.87 4.99 -4.17
CA THR A 250 25.56 4.82 -4.80
C THR A 250 24.54 4.62 -3.70
N ILE A 251 23.51 5.46 -3.65
CA ILE A 251 22.40 5.34 -2.71
C ILE A 251 21.20 4.78 -3.46
N GLY A 252 20.81 3.55 -3.12
CA GLY A 252 19.57 2.94 -3.60
C GLY A 252 18.37 3.48 -2.83
N TYR A 253 17.23 3.60 -3.51
CA TYR A 253 15.97 4.05 -2.92
C TYR A 253 14.80 3.16 -3.36
N VAL A 254 13.74 3.14 -2.56
CA VAL A 254 12.48 2.45 -2.87
C VAL A 254 11.31 3.38 -2.56
N GLU A 255 10.33 3.45 -3.46
CA GLU A 255 9.02 4.08 -3.24
C GLU A 255 8.22 3.26 -2.25
N THR A 256 8.04 3.78 -1.05
CA THR A 256 7.25 3.11 -0.02
C THR A 256 5.89 3.80 0.14
N THR A 257 4.86 3.00 0.38
CA THR A 257 3.61 3.53 0.95
C THR A 257 3.82 3.54 2.46
N ARG A 258 3.80 4.70 3.11
CA ARG A 258 3.76 4.72 4.58
C ARG A 258 2.38 4.26 4.99
N ILE A 259 2.28 3.08 5.62
CA ILE A 259 1.03 2.54 6.13
C ILE A 259 1.05 2.69 7.65
N PRO A 260 0.37 3.69 8.22
CA PRO A 260 0.34 3.87 9.68
C PRO A 260 -0.09 2.60 10.40
N GLY A 261 0.79 2.05 11.25
CA GLY A 261 0.50 0.88 12.10
C GLY A 261 0.80 -0.48 11.49
N ILE A 262 1.22 -0.55 10.23
CA ILE A 262 2.12 -1.64 9.79
C ILE A 262 3.51 -1.17 10.16
N VAL A 263 4.33 -2.04 10.74
CA VAL A 263 5.73 -1.71 11.03
C VAL A 263 6.30 -1.02 9.79
N ASP A 264 6.86 0.18 9.97
CA ASP A 264 7.63 0.88 8.94
C ASP A 264 8.84 -0.01 8.63
N GLU A 265 8.61 -1.13 7.94
CA GLU A 265 9.66 -1.89 7.29
C GLU A 265 9.91 -1.13 5.98
N PRO A 266 10.91 -0.24 5.95
CA PRO A 266 11.30 0.40 4.70
C PRO A 266 11.59 -0.70 3.68
N GLY A 267 10.94 -0.65 2.53
CA GLY A 267 11.33 -1.48 1.38
C GLY A 267 10.21 -2.20 0.64
N ILE A 268 8.96 -2.24 1.14
CA ILE A 268 7.87 -2.79 0.31
C ILE A 268 7.40 -1.71 -0.68
N GLY A 269 7.69 -1.95 -1.96
CA GLY A 269 7.30 -1.07 -3.06
C GLY A 269 5.79 -0.92 -3.20
N VAL A 270 5.31 0.27 -3.56
CA VAL A 270 3.88 0.54 -3.84
C VAL A 270 3.29 -0.51 -4.79
N GLY A 271 4.00 -0.85 -5.88
CA GLY A 271 3.56 -1.88 -6.83
C GLY A 271 3.35 -3.25 -6.19
N THR A 272 4.27 -3.68 -5.34
CA THR A 272 4.16 -4.95 -4.60
C THR A 272 2.96 -4.96 -3.65
N VAL A 273 2.68 -3.85 -2.97
CA VAL A 273 1.47 -3.71 -2.13
C VAL A 273 0.22 -3.82 -3.01
N LEU A 274 0.16 -3.12 -4.13
CA LEU A 274 -1.00 -3.16 -5.04
C LEU A 274 -1.26 -4.58 -5.56
N ASP A 275 -0.24 -5.29 -6.03
CA ASP A 275 -0.37 -6.67 -6.51
C ASP A 275 -0.88 -7.60 -5.39
N PHE A 276 -0.33 -7.45 -4.18
CA PHE A 276 -0.75 -8.20 -3.01
C PHE A 276 -2.23 -7.97 -2.65
N LEU A 277 -2.69 -6.71 -2.72
CA LEU A 277 -4.09 -6.35 -2.42
C LEU A 277 -5.05 -6.82 -3.52
N VAL A 278 -4.69 -6.63 -4.79
CA VAL A 278 -5.48 -7.08 -5.95
C VAL A 278 -5.69 -8.59 -5.89
N GLU A 279 -4.62 -9.35 -5.68
CA GLU A 279 -4.70 -10.81 -5.62
C GLU A 279 -5.52 -11.30 -4.43
N GLY A 280 -5.37 -10.66 -3.26
CA GLY A 280 -6.17 -10.99 -2.08
C GLY A 280 -7.66 -10.73 -2.28
N VAL A 281 -8.03 -9.63 -2.94
CA VAL A 281 -9.43 -9.34 -3.28
C VAL A 281 -9.96 -10.30 -4.34
N ARG A 282 -9.18 -10.58 -5.39
CA ARG A 282 -9.53 -11.57 -6.42
C ARG A 282 -9.84 -12.93 -5.80
N THR A 283 -8.93 -13.45 -4.97
CA THR A 283 -9.10 -14.73 -4.27
C THR A 283 -10.41 -14.73 -3.45
N THR A 284 -10.68 -13.63 -2.75
CA THR A 284 -11.91 -13.47 -1.97
C THR A 284 -13.17 -13.49 -2.85
N LEU A 285 -13.15 -12.78 -3.98
CA LEU A 285 -14.27 -12.77 -4.92
C LEU A 285 -14.48 -14.15 -5.55
N ASP A 286 -13.42 -14.87 -5.90
CA ASP A 286 -13.50 -16.20 -6.49
C ASP A 286 -14.09 -17.21 -5.49
N GLU A 287 -13.72 -17.13 -4.20
CA GLU A 287 -14.35 -17.93 -3.12
C GLU A 287 -15.84 -17.61 -2.95
N MET A 288 -16.21 -16.33 -2.98
CA MET A 288 -17.60 -15.90 -2.90
C MET A 288 -18.41 -16.36 -4.11
N ALA A 289 -17.88 -16.22 -5.33
CA ALA A 289 -18.52 -16.66 -6.56
C ALA A 289 -18.74 -18.18 -6.56
N ALA A 290 -17.76 -18.96 -6.08
CA ALA A 290 -17.92 -20.41 -5.91
C ALA A 290 -19.02 -20.79 -4.89
N ALA A 291 -19.33 -19.89 -3.95
CA ALA A 291 -20.41 -20.05 -2.97
C ALA A 291 -21.76 -19.46 -3.43
N GLY A 292 -21.87 -19.03 -4.69
CA GLY A 292 -23.10 -18.50 -5.29
C GLY A 292 -23.31 -17.00 -5.10
N ALA A 293 -22.23 -16.23 -4.95
CA ALA A 293 -22.28 -14.77 -5.11
C ALA A 293 -22.58 -14.36 -6.55
#